data_AF-A0A954KWN2-F1
#
_entry.id   AF-A0A954KWN2-F1
#
_cell.length_a   1.000
_cell.length_b   1.000
_cell.length_c   1.000
_cell.angle_alpha   90.00
_cell.angle_beta   90.00
_cell.angle_gamma   90.00
#
_symmetry.space_group_name_H-M   'P 1'
#
loop_
_entity.id
_entity.type
_entity.pdbx_description
1 polymer ?
#
loop_
_entity_poly.entity_id
_entity_poly.type
_entity_poly.pdbx_seq_one_letter_code
_entity_poly.pdbx_strand_id
1 'polypeptide(L)'
;MAKLKPWYQVVTPREDLRENRPMDASEFAVHLDHIRQKRDNVSPDYIDPARFFERTFLTGSLLDLASQVVRRLSGVQVETSAVFNMATQFGGGKTHSLTTLWHLATSGEKAKSYKGVDKILAKAQVSKVPNANRAVFVGTEFDAIQGRGGDGEPVRKTPWGEIAWQLRGQEGFDLVAEHDAKGIAPGGDVLQKLLGTEPALILIDELMNYISRARKLELRDQFFVFLQSLCEEAR
;
A
#
# COMPACT_ATOMS: atom_id res chain seq x y z
N MET A 1 23.36 21.94 36.00
CA MET A 1 22.67 21.20 34.91
C MET A 1 21.45 20.51 35.50
N ALA A 2 20.25 20.73 34.95
CA ALA A 2 19.05 20.03 35.41
C ALA A 2 19.22 18.52 35.15
N LYS A 3 19.04 17.71 36.18
CA LYS A 3 19.17 16.24 36.09
C LYS A 3 17.97 15.71 35.29
N LEU A 4 18.22 15.16 34.10
CA LEU A 4 17.18 14.53 33.28
C LEU A 4 16.54 13.40 34.09
N LYS A 5 15.20 13.41 34.18
CA LYS A 5 14.45 12.33 34.83
C LYS A 5 14.54 11.08 33.95
N PRO A 6 14.76 9.89 34.54
CA PRO A 6 14.66 8.63 33.80
C PRO A 6 13.29 8.48 33.11
N TRP A 7 13.27 7.91 31.90
CA TRP A 7 12.06 7.84 31.07
C TRP A 7 10.85 7.20 31.78
N TYR A 8 11.09 6.17 32.60
CA TYR A 8 10.06 5.46 33.36
C TYR A 8 9.39 6.30 34.47
N GLN A 9 9.94 7.48 34.78
CA GLN A 9 9.34 8.44 35.72
C GLN A 9 8.50 9.52 35.03
N VAL A 10 8.57 9.62 33.71
CA VAL A 10 7.91 10.68 32.92
C VAL A 10 7.00 10.14 31.83
N VAL A 11 7.12 8.85 31.51
CA VAL A 11 6.26 8.15 30.56
C VAL A 11 5.52 7.05 31.31
N THR A 12 4.20 7.00 31.13
CA THR A 12 3.38 5.87 31.54
C THR A 12 3.31 4.88 30.38
N PRO A 13 3.87 3.66 30.49
CA PRO A 13 3.74 2.63 29.46
C PRO A 13 2.28 2.28 29.21
N ARG A 14 1.97 1.81 27.99
CA ARG A 14 0.63 1.33 27.63
C ARG A 14 0.16 0.23 28.58
N GLU A 15 -1.15 0.14 28.76
CA GLU A 15 -1.80 -0.80 29.69
C GLU A 15 -1.42 -2.26 29.44
N ASP A 16 -1.38 -2.68 28.18
CA ASP A 16 -0.95 -4.01 27.73
C ASP A 16 0.47 -4.39 28.21
N LEU A 17 1.43 -3.47 28.11
CA LEU A 17 2.81 -3.64 28.58
C LEU A 17 2.91 -3.69 30.11
N ARG A 18 1.99 -3.04 30.82
CA ARG A 18 1.96 -3.04 32.30
C ARG A 18 1.30 -4.29 32.86
N GLU A 19 0.31 -4.84 32.15
CA GLU A 19 -0.51 -5.97 32.61
C GLU A 19 0.10 -7.33 32.27
N ASN A 20 1.31 -7.39 31.68
CA ASN A 20 1.94 -8.65 31.24
C ASN A 20 1.02 -9.52 30.37
N ARG A 21 0.10 -8.89 29.62
CA ARG A 21 -0.70 -9.65 28.64
C ARG A 21 0.27 -10.23 27.61
N PRO A 22 0.17 -11.53 27.29
CA PRO A 22 1.02 -12.12 26.26
C PRO A 22 0.76 -11.36 24.96
N MET A 23 1.74 -10.56 24.54
CA MET A 23 1.66 -9.87 23.26
C MET A 23 1.98 -10.90 22.19
N ASP A 24 1.00 -11.22 21.35
CA ASP A 24 1.27 -12.07 20.21
C ASP A 24 2.24 -11.31 19.29
N ALA A 25 3.37 -11.92 18.94
CA ALA A 25 4.35 -11.35 18.02
C ALA A 25 3.70 -10.99 16.66
N SER A 26 2.61 -11.68 16.30
CA SER A 26 1.79 -11.37 15.13
C SER A 26 1.13 -9.98 15.19
N GLU A 27 0.85 -9.44 16.39
CA GLU A 27 0.36 -8.07 16.57
C GLU A 27 1.40 -7.01 16.17
N PHE A 28 2.67 -7.37 16.02
CA PHE A 28 3.71 -6.45 15.56
C PHE A 28 4.04 -6.62 14.07
N ALA A 29 3.50 -7.66 13.44
CA ALA A 29 3.68 -7.90 12.01
C ALA A 29 2.62 -7.15 11.21
N VAL A 30 3.04 -6.10 10.51
CA VAL A 30 2.16 -5.34 9.62
C VAL A 30 1.94 -6.15 8.34
N HIS A 31 0.69 -6.52 8.05
CA HIS A 31 0.32 -7.23 6.82
C HIS A 31 -0.67 -6.38 6.01
N LEU A 32 -0.17 -5.74 4.93
CA LEU A 32 -0.95 -4.77 4.16
C LEU A 32 -2.25 -5.37 3.56
N ASP A 33 -2.20 -6.60 3.05
CA ASP A 33 -3.40 -7.24 2.47
C ASP A 33 -4.44 -7.59 3.54
N HIS A 34 -4.01 -8.01 4.73
CA HIS A 34 -4.91 -8.28 5.84
C HIS A 34 -5.57 -6.99 6.36
N ILE A 35 -4.80 -5.89 6.44
CA ILE A 35 -5.30 -4.57 6.84
C ILE A 35 -6.34 -4.08 5.82
N ARG A 36 -6.04 -4.21 4.52
CA ARG A 36 -6.98 -3.86 3.45
C ARG A 36 -8.28 -4.66 3.53
N GLN A 37 -8.18 -5.97 3.76
CA GLN A 37 -9.34 -6.87 3.87
C GLN A 37 -10.05 -6.77 5.23
N LYS A 38 -9.50 -6.04 6.20
CA LYS A 38 -10.01 -5.94 7.57
C LYS A 38 -10.24 -7.32 8.21
N ARG A 39 -9.27 -8.24 8.05
CA ARG A 39 -9.37 -9.57 8.66
C ARG A 39 -9.44 -9.46 10.19
N ASP A 40 -10.24 -10.31 10.82
CA ASP A 40 -10.52 -10.26 12.27
C ASP A 40 -9.27 -10.47 13.15
N ASN A 41 -8.23 -11.11 12.59
CA ASN A 41 -6.97 -11.38 13.27
C ASN A 41 -5.97 -10.21 13.25
N VAL A 42 -6.33 -9.06 12.67
CA VAL A 42 -5.46 -7.88 12.65
C VAL A 42 -5.85 -6.93 13.76
N SER A 43 -4.86 -6.46 14.53
CA SER A 43 -5.09 -5.49 15.59
C SER A 43 -5.81 -4.23 15.06
N PRO A 44 -6.83 -3.72 15.79
CA PRO A 44 -7.50 -2.47 15.45
C PRO A 44 -6.54 -1.27 15.33
N ASP A 45 -5.37 -1.34 15.97
CA ASP A 45 -4.32 -0.33 15.87
C ASP A 45 -3.78 -0.16 14.44
N TYR A 46 -3.91 -1.18 13.57
CA TYR A 46 -3.54 -1.10 12.16
C TYR A 46 -4.72 -0.93 11.19
N ILE A 47 -5.92 -1.36 11.58
CA ILE A 47 -7.12 -1.24 10.73
C ILE A 47 -7.69 0.18 10.81
N ASP A 48 -7.79 0.75 12.01
CA ASP A 48 -8.36 2.08 12.21
C ASP A 48 -7.31 3.17 11.90
N PRO A 49 -7.56 4.06 10.92
CA PRO A 49 -6.59 5.08 10.56
C PRO A 49 -6.24 6.02 11.71
N ALA A 50 -7.22 6.41 12.54
CA ALA A 50 -6.97 7.35 13.63
C ALA A 50 -6.05 6.73 14.70
N ARG A 51 -6.29 5.47 15.09
CA ARG A 51 -5.42 4.73 16.00
C ARG A 51 -4.03 4.50 15.41
N PHE A 52 -3.96 4.15 14.12
CA PHE A 52 -2.70 3.95 13.42
C PHE A 52 -1.83 5.23 13.47
N PHE A 53 -2.39 6.38 13.10
CA PHE A 53 -1.68 7.65 13.12
C PHE A 53 -1.35 8.14 14.54
N GLU A 54 -2.17 7.84 15.55
CA GLU A 54 -1.88 8.20 16.94
C GLU A 54 -0.57 7.56 17.44
N ARG A 55 -0.32 6.33 16.98
CA ARG A 55 0.84 5.50 17.34
C ARG A 55 2.00 5.61 16.35
N THR A 56 1.78 6.19 15.18
CA THR A 56 2.80 6.34 14.15
C THR A 56 3.68 7.55 14.43
N PHE A 57 4.98 7.31 14.55
CA PHE A 57 5.95 8.39 14.56
C PHE A 57 6.35 8.73 13.12
N LEU A 58 6.01 9.93 12.66
CA LEU A 58 6.41 10.43 11.34
C LEU A 58 7.90 10.76 11.33
N THR A 59 8.72 9.78 10.96
CA THR A 59 10.14 10.00 10.65
C THR A 59 10.28 10.95 9.46
N GLY A 60 11.46 11.57 9.31
CA GLY A 60 11.73 12.42 8.14
C GLY A 60 11.49 11.71 6.82
N SER A 61 11.96 10.46 6.69
CA SER A 61 11.76 9.66 5.49
C SER A 61 10.30 9.32 5.20
N LEU A 62 9.52 8.96 6.23
CA LEU A 62 8.09 8.67 6.06
C LEU A 62 7.31 9.93 5.70
N LEU A 63 7.62 11.06 6.34
CA LEU A 63 7.05 12.36 6.01
C LEU A 63 7.37 12.76 4.57
N ASP A 64 8.61 12.59 4.13
CA ASP A 64 9.05 12.92 2.77
C ASP A 64 8.35 12.06 1.72
N LEU A 65 8.28 10.75 1.94
CA LEU A 65 7.58 9.82 1.06
C LEU A 65 6.08 10.16 0.98
N ALA A 66 5.41 10.26 2.14
CA ALA A 66 3.98 10.53 2.19
C ALA A 66 3.64 11.88 1.55
N SER A 67 4.46 12.90 1.75
CA SER A 67 4.25 14.23 1.17
C SER A 67 4.38 14.20 -0.35
N GLN A 68 5.38 13.51 -0.89
CA GLN A 68 5.56 13.37 -2.35
C GLN A 68 4.39 12.61 -2.99
N VAL A 69 3.94 11.51 -2.37
CA VAL A 69 2.80 10.73 -2.86
C VAL A 69 1.51 11.57 -2.83
N VAL A 70 1.21 12.24 -1.72
CA VAL A 70 0.01 13.08 -1.60
C VAL A 70 0.05 14.25 -2.58
N ARG A 71 1.21 14.90 -2.74
CA ARG A 71 1.41 15.99 -3.71
C ARG A 71 1.13 15.52 -5.13
N ARG A 72 1.66 14.35 -5.51
CA ARG A 72 1.45 13.75 -6.83
C ARG A 72 -0.01 13.34 -7.06
N LEU A 73 -0.64 12.66 -6.10
CA LEU A 73 -2.06 12.31 -6.19
C LEU A 73 -2.95 13.55 -6.34
N SER A 74 -2.49 14.71 -5.88
CA SER A 74 -3.19 15.99 -6.03
C SER A 74 -2.98 16.65 -7.40
N GLY A 75 -2.35 15.95 -8.35
CA GLY A 75 -2.07 16.44 -9.70
C GLY A 75 -0.80 17.30 -9.81
N VAL A 76 -0.02 17.45 -8.73
CA VAL A 76 1.21 18.24 -8.74
C VAL A 76 2.39 17.34 -9.14
N GLN A 77 2.71 17.35 -10.44
CA GLN A 77 3.73 16.49 -11.05
C GLN A 77 5.15 17.07 -11.01
N VAL A 78 5.30 18.37 -10.75
CA VAL A 78 6.62 19.02 -10.67
C VAL A 78 7.40 18.46 -9.49
N GLU A 79 8.60 17.94 -9.76
CA GLU A 79 9.51 17.34 -8.76
C GLU A 79 8.90 16.19 -7.94
N THR A 80 7.93 15.45 -8.50
CA THR A 80 7.38 14.24 -7.86
C THR A 80 7.57 13.01 -8.74
N SER A 81 8.14 11.94 -8.15
CA SER A 81 8.24 10.65 -8.85
C SER A 81 6.88 9.94 -8.90
N ALA A 82 6.60 9.25 -10.01
CA ALA A 82 5.46 8.34 -10.12
C ALA A 82 5.69 7.00 -9.45
N VAL A 83 6.95 6.57 -9.44
CA VAL A 83 7.38 5.26 -8.98
C VAL A 83 8.34 5.45 -7.82
N PHE A 84 8.02 4.82 -6.70
CA PHE A 84 8.86 4.80 -5.51
C PHE A 84 9.35 3.39 -5.27
N ASN A 85 10.65 3.16 -5.46
CA ASN A 85 11.28 1.91 -5.05
C ASN A 85 11.78 2.03 -3.62
N MET A 86 11.14 1.30 -2.71
CA MET A 86 11.52 1.27 -1.31
C MET A 86 12.50 0.12 -1.03
N ALA A 87 13.79 0.38 -1.26
CA ALA A 87 14.85 -0.54 -0.90
C ALA A 87 15.22 -0.35 0.59
N THR A 88 14.55 -1.07 1.48
CA THR A 88 14.92 -1.12 2.90
C THR A 88 15.33 -2.53 3.31
N GLN A 89 16.28 -2.66 4.24
CA GLN A 89 16.59 -3.94 4.87
C GLN A 89 15.39 -4.46 5.69
N PHE A 90 15.43 -5.73 6.12
CA PHE A 90 14.42 -6.31 7.01
C PHE A 90 14.17 -5.41 8.23
N GLY A 91 12.90 -5.18 8.57
CA GLY A 91 12.50 -4.27 9.65
C GLY A 91 12.57 -2.78 9.32
N GLY A 92 12.91 -2.38 8.09
CA GLY A 92 13.06 -0.98 7.68
C GLY A 92 11.76 -0.19 7.49
N GLY A 93 10.62 -0.67 7.98
CA GLY A 93 9.35 0.07 7.97
C GLY A 93 8.63 0.12 6.61
N LYS A 94 8.97 -0.78 5.66
CA LYS A 94 8.36 -0.82 4.33
C LYS A 94 6.84 -0.96 4.39
N THR A 95 6.36 -2.05 4.99
CA THR A 95 4.92 -2.33 5.08
C THR A 95 4.19 -1.30 5.95
N HIS A 96 4.86 -0.71 6.95
CA HIS A 96 4.31 0.40 7.73
C HIS A 96 4.14 1.67 6.89
N SER A 97 5.10 1.99 6.02
CA SER A 97 5.00 3.12 5.10
C SER A 97 3.89 2.89 4.06
N LEU A 98 3.81 1.69 3.47
CA LEU A 98 2.71 1.34 2.56
C LEU A 98 1.35 1.43 3.26
N THR A 99 1.25 1.00 4.51
CA THR A 99 0.03 1.12 5.34
C THR A 99 -0.32 2.59 5.60
N THR A 100 0.68 3.44 5.82
CA THR A 100 0.48 4.90 5.95
C THR A 100 -0.14 5.48 4.68
N LEU A 101 0.41 5.15 3.52
CA LEU A 101 -0.12 5.60 2.22
C LEU A 101 -1.52 5.06 1.96
N TRP A 102 -1.78 3.80 2.31
CA TRP A 102 -3.09 3.17 2.22
C TRP A 102 -4.13 3.93 3.05
N HIS A 103 -3.83 4.24 4.32
CA HIS A 103 -4.74 4.98 5.19
C HIS A 103 -4.99 6.41 4.72
N LEU A 104 -3.98 7.10 4.20
CA LEU A 104 -4.16 8.43 3.58
C LEU A 104 -5.11 8.34 2.39
N ALA A 105 -4.85 7.43 1.45
CA ALA A 105 -5.63 7.32 0.21
C ALA A 105 -7.05 6.77 0.41
N THR A 106 -7.29 5.96 1.44
CA THR A 106 -8.63 5.45 1.78
C THR A 106 -9.45 6.47 2.55
N SER A 107 -8.81 7.30 3.38
CA SER A 107 -9.49 8.30 4.20
C SER A 107 -9.76 9.60 3.45
N GLY A 108 -8.97 9.90 2.41
CA GLY A 108 -9.10 11.10 1.59
C GLY A 108 -9.09 12.36 2.45
N GLU A 109 -10.05 13.26 2.25
CA GLU A 109 -10.14 14.52 2.98
C GLU A 109 -10.24 14.34 4.51
N LYS A 110 -10.84 13.24 4.99
CA LYS A 110 -10.94 12.91 6.42
C LYS A 110 -9.56 12.68 7.06
N ALA A 111 -8.54 12.34 6.28
CA ALA A 111 -7.19 12.12 6.79
C ALA A 111 -6.62 13.35 7.52
N LYS A 112 -7.09 14.56 7.18
CA LYS A 112 -6.66 15.81 7.79
C LYS A 112 -6.87 15.85 9.31
N SER A 113 -7.81 15.10 9.87
CA SER A 113 -8.04 15.05 11.32
C SER A 113 -7.06 14.12 12.05
N TYR A 114 -6.26 13.32 11.35
CA TYR A 114 -5.34 12.39 11.98
C TYR A 114 -4.02 13.05 12.36
N LYS A 115 -3.45 12.61 13.48
CA LYS A 115 -2.21 13.15 14.04
C LYS A 115 -1.08 13.14 13.01
N GLY A 116 -0.47 14.31 12.78
CA GLY A 116 0.69 14.47 11.91
C GLY A 116 0.38 14.60 10.42
N VAL A 117 -0.87 14.36 9.98
CA VAL A 117 -1.25 14.53 8.56
C VAL A 117 -1.21 15.99 8.14
N ASP A 118 -1.43 16.93 9.06
CA ASP A 118 -1.21 18.35 8.88
C ASP A 118 0.21 18.66 8.37
N LYS A 119 1.23 17.99 8.92
CA LYS A 119 2.63 18.14 8.48
C LYS A 119 2.86 17.60 7.07
N ILE A 120 2.22 16.47 6.75
CA ILE A 120 2.28 15.87 5.40
C ILE A 120 1.69 16.83 4.38
N LEU A 121 0.49 17.38 4.66
CA LEU A 121 -0.19 18.33 3.79
C LEU A 121 0.62 19.64 3.62
N ALA A 122 1.15 20.17 4.71
CA ALA A 122 1.98 21.37 4.70
C ALA A 122 3.24 21.17 3.83
N LYS A 123 3.95 20.05 4.00
CA LYS A 123 5.14 19.73 3.20
C LYS A 123 4.78 19.43 1.74
N ALA A 124 3.66 18.78 1.48
CA ALA A 124 3.14 18.52 0.14
C ALA A 124 2.64 19.78 -0.57
N GLN A 125 2.42 20.88 0.16
CA GLN A 125 1.84 22.14 -0.33
C GLN A 125 0.45 21.95 -0.94
N VAL A 126 -0.38 21.10 -0.34
CA VAL A 126 -1.77 20.85 -0.75
C VAL A 126 -2.73 20.99 0.42
N SER A 127 -3.99 21.28 0.15
CA SER A 127 -4.99 21.57 1.20
C SER A 127 -5.65 20.31 1.77
N LYS A 128 -5.62 19.20 1.04
CA LYS A 128 -6.24 17.92 1.41
C LYS A 128 -5.59 16.74 0.70
N VAL A 129 -5.81 15.53 1.23
CA VAL A 129 -5.53 14.30 0.50
C VAL A 129 -6.68 14.06 -0.48
N PRO A 130 -6.42 13.92 -1.79
CA PRO A 130 -7.46 13.69 -2.77
C PRO A 130 -8.00 12.27 -2.71
N ASN A 131 -9.17 12.05 -3.28
CA ASN A 131 -9.63 10.70 -3.57
C ASN A 131 -8.76 10.11 -4.68
N ALA A 132 -8.39 8.83 -4.52
CA ALA A 132 -7.62 8.09 -5.51
C ALA A 132 -8.18 6.67 -5.64
N ASN A 133 -8.10 6.10 -6.84
CA ASN A 133 -8.22 4.66 -7.03
C ASN A 133 -7.04 3.98 -6.36
N ARG A 134 -7.23 2.77 -5.83
CA ARG A 134 -6.21 2.11 -5.02
C ARG A 134 -6.13 0.64 -5.36
N ALA A 135 -4.93 0.13 -5.54
CA ALA A 135 -4.68 -1.30 -5.64
C ALA A 135 -3.55 -1.71 -4.70
N VAL A 136 -3.68 -2.89 -4.13
CA VAL A 136 -2.68 -3.53 -3.28
C VAL A 136 -2.37 -4.90 -3.83
N PHE A 137 -1.11 -5.17 -4.09
CA PHE A 137 -0.63 -6.50 -4.44
C PHE A 137 0.44 -6.93 -3.44
N VAL A 138 0.14 -7.95 -2.64
CA VAL A 138 1.10 -8.53 -1.69
C VAL A 138 1.49 -9.91 -2.16
N GLY A 139 2.76 -10.06 -2.52
CA GLY A 139 3.25 -11.26 -3.17
C GLY A 139 3.05 -12.52 -2.34
N THR A 140 3.13 -12.46 -1.00
CA THR A 140 2.91 -13.59 -0.07
C THR A 140 1.46 -14.10 -0.04
N GLU A 141 0.49 -13.24 -0.31
CA GLU A 141 -0.94 -13.53 -0.14
C GLU A 141 -1.65 -13.91 -1.43
N PHE A 142 -1.06 -13.60 -2.58
CA PHE A 142 -1.65 -13.90 -3.88
C PHE A 142 -1.32 -15.34 -4.31
N ASP A 143 -2.35 -16.17 -4.48
CA ASP A 143 -2.22 -17.52 -5.03
C ASP A 143 -2.21 -17.45 -6.56
N ALA A 144 -1.06 -17.76 -7.17
CA ALA A 144 -0.90 -17.74 -8.62
C ALA A 144 -1.49 -18.97 -9.35
N ILE A 145 -1.87 -20.02 -8.63
CA ILE A 145 -2.48 -21.23 -9.19
C ILE A 145 -4.00 -21.06 -9.25
N GLN A 146 -4.62 -20.78 -8.10
CA GLN A 146 -6.08 -20.61 -8.02
C GLN A 146 -6.53 -19.22 -8.44
N GLY A 147 -5.64 -18.22 -8.34
CA GLY A 147 -6.01 -16.83 -8.47
C GLY A 147 -6.78 -16.32 -7.25
N ARG A 148 -7.39 -15.15 -7.40
CA ARG A 148 -8.29 -14.56 -6.41
C ARG A 148 -9.63 -14.23 -7.06
N GLY A 149 -10.71 -14.56 -6.38
CA GLY A 149 -12.09 -14.32 -6.82
C GLY A 149 -13.07 -14.79 -5.75
N GLY A 150 -14.33 -14.40 -5.86
CA GLY A 150 -15.37 -14.67 -4.87
C GLY A 150 -16.75 -14.28 -5.41
N ASP A 151 -17.75 -14.16 -4.54
CA ASP A 151 -19.16 -13.86 -4.82
C ASP A 151 -19.40 -12.91 -6.02
N GLY A 152 -19.59 -13.49 -7.21
CA GLY A 152 -19.86 -12.74 -8.45
C GLY A 152 -18.66 -12.03 -9.08
N GLU A 153 -17.47 -12.10 -8.49
CA GLU A 153 -16.24 -11.54 -9.06
C GLU A 153 -15.59 -12.52 -10.06
N PRO A 154 -14.97 -12.02 -11.15
CA PRO A 154 -14.14 -12.86 -12.00
C PRO A 154 -12.93 -13.38 -11.22
N VAL A 155 -12.53 -14.62 -11.51
CA VAL A 155 -11.29 -15.18 -10.99
C VAL A 155 -10.11 -14.52 -11.71
N ARG A 156 -9.25 -13.87 -10.94
CA ARG A 156 -8.07 -13.13 -11.40
C ARG A 156 -6.84 -13.95 -11.10
N LYS A 157 -6.14 -14.40 -12.14
CA LYS A 157 -5.00 -15.33 -12.03
C LYS A 157 -3.66 -14.62 -11.96
N THR A 158 -3.63 -13.33 -12.27
CA THR A 158 -2.40 -12.57 -12.46
C THR A 158 -2.38 -11.27 -11.64
N PRO A 159 -1.19 -10.69 -11.40
CA PRO A 159 -1.07 -9.42 -10.69
C PRO A 159 -1.78 -8.28 -11.42
N TRP A 160 -1.75 -8.26 -12.75
CA TRP A 160 -2.45 -7.23 -13.52
C TRP A 160 -3.96 -7.41 -13.49
N GLY A 161 -4.48 -8.65 -13.50
CA GLY A 161 -5.91 -8.92 -13.29
C GLY A 161 -6.38 -8.45 -11.91
N GLU A 162 -5.62 -8.75 -10.85
CA GLU A 162 -5.91 -8.32 -9.49
C GLU A 162 -5.84 -6.80 -9.33
N ILE A 163 -4.80 -6.16 -9.86
CA ILE A 163 -4.66 -4.70 -9.82
C ILE A 163 -5.78 -4.03 -10.61
N ALA A 164 -6.12 -4.54 -11.79
CA ALA A 164 -7.14 -3.94 -12.63
C ALA A 164 -8.53 -3.96 -11.98
N TRP A 165 -8.89 -5.09 -11.36
CA TRP A 165 -10.12 -5.22 -10.58
C TRP A 165 -10.15 -4.25 -9.39
N GLN A 166 -9.05 -4.12 -8.64
CA GLN A 166 -9.03 -3.20 -7.51
C GLN A 166 -9.12 -1.72 -7.93
N LEU A 167 -8.55 -1.35 -9.08
CA LEU A 167 -8.61 0.02 -9.58
C LEU A 167 -9.98 0.39 -10.15
N ARG A 168 -10.64 -0.51 -10.89
CA ARG A 168 -11.82 -0.17 -11.70
C ARG A 168 -12.93 -1.25 -11.73
N GLY A 169 -12.86 -2.26 -10.87
CA GLY A 169 -13.84 -3.35 -10.84
C GLY A 169 -13.91 -4.11 -12.17
N GLN A 170 -15.13 -4.44 -12.60
CA GLN A 170 -15.38 -5.22 -13.82
C GLN A 170 -14.83 -4.53 -15.07
N GLU A 171 -15.05 -3.23 -15.22
CA GLU A 171 -14.53 -2.47 -16.38
C GLU A 171 -13.01 -2.55 -16.48
N GLY A 172 -12.32 -2.50 -15.34
CA GLY A 172 -10.86 -2.68 -15.29
C GLY A 172 -10.43 -4.08 -15.69
N PHE A 173 -11.10 -5.10 -15.13
CA PHE A 173 -10.77 -6.49 -15.43
C PHE A 173 -11.03 -6.83 -16.90
N ASP A 174 -12.11 -6.33 -17.51
CA ASP A 174 -12.45 -6.58 -18.91
C ASP A 174 -11.33 -6.12 -19.86
N LEU A 175 -10.63 -5.03 -19.54
CA LEU A 175 -9.47 -4.56 -20.32
C LEU A 175 -8.31 -5.56 -20.33
N VAL A 176 -8.19 -6.39 -19.30
CA VAL A 176 -7.08 -7.33 -19.11
C VAL A 176 -7.52 -8.80 -19.04
N ALA A 177 -8.79 -9.12 -19.30
CA ALA A 177 -9.34 -10.45 -19.10
C ALA A 177 -8.63 -11.51 -19.97
N GLU A 178 -8.36 -11.19 -21.24
CA GLU A 178 -7.61 -12.08 -22.14
C GLU A 178 -6.14 -12.23 -21.71
N HIS A 179 -5.52 -11.13 -21.24
CA HIS A 179 -4.16 -11.12 -20.70
C HIS A 179 -4.05 -11.99 -19.45
N ASP A 180 -5.00 -11.87 -18.52
CA ASP A 180 -5.10 -12.68 -17.31
C ASP A 180 -5.29 -14.16 -17.63
N ALA A 181 -6.20 -14.48 -18.57
CA ALA A 181 -6.47 -15.85 -18.98
C ALA A 181 -5.27 -16.53 -19.65
N LYS A 182 -4.50 -15.78 -20.45
CA LYS A 182 -3.32 -16.29 -21.16
C LYS A 182 -2.03 -16.22 -20.33
N GLY A 183 -2.02 -15.50 -19.21
CA GLY A 183 -0.81 -15.24 -18.44
C GLY A 183 0.20 -14.36 -19.19
N ILE A 184 -0.26 -13.53 -20.12
CA ILE A 184 0.59 -12.62 -20.93
C ILE A 184 0.37 -11.19 -20.45
N ALA A 185 1.45 -10.50 -20.09
CA ALA A 185 1.38 -9.14 -19.58
C ALA A 185 0.66 -8.18 -20.56
N PRO A 186 -0.19 -7.28 -20.06
CA PRO A 186 -0.77 -6.22 -20.88
C PRO A 186 0.31 -5.24 -21.36
N GLY A 187 0.20 -4.78 -22.60
CA GLY A 187 1.05 -3.74 -23.15
C GLY A 187 0.68 -2.33 -22.66
N GLY A 188 1.50 -1.34 -23.00
CA GLY A 188 1.33 0.06 -22.57
C GLY A 188 -0.04 0.64 -22.87
N ASP A 189 -0.58 0.46 -24.09
CA ASP A 189 -1.90 0.99 -24.48
C ASP A 189 -3.05 0.47 -23.60
N VAL A 190 -2.96 -0.79 -23.14
CA VAL A 190 -3.96 -1.39 -22.23
C VAL A 190 -3.79 -0.80 -20.84
N LEU A 191 -2.55 -0.63 -20.39
CA LEU A 191 -2.25 -0.04 -19.08
C LEU A 191 -2.62 1.45 -19.01
N GLN A 192 -2.44 2.22 -20.08
CA GLN A 192 -2.89 3.62 -20.15
C GLN A 192 -4.41 3.71 -19.96
N LYS A 193 -5.18 2.85 -20.65
CA LYS A 193 -6.64 2.79 -20.48
C LYS A 193 -7.01 2.39 -19.05
N LEU A 194 -6.29 1.43 -18.48
CA LEU A 194 -6.53 0.96 -17.12
C LEU A 194 -6.19 2.03 -16.07
N LEU A 195 -5.11 2.77 -16.22
CA LEU A 195 -4.74 3.85 -15.30
C LEU A 195 -5.68 5.04 -15.47
N GLY A 196 -6.03 5.39 -16.70
CA GLY A 196 -6.90 6.51 -17.04
C GLY A 196 -6.37 7.86 -16.52
N THR A 197 -7.27 8.81 -16.29
CA THR A 197 -6.92 10.18 -15.88
C THR A 197 -7.11 10.46 -14.38
N GLU A 198 -7.78 9.55 -13.67
CA GLU A 198 -8.04 9.68 -12.24
C GLU A 198 -6.80 9.32 -11.42
N PRO A 199 -6.53 9.98 -10.28
CA PRO A 199 -5.41 9.63 -9.41
C PRO A 199 -5.48 8.17 -8.98
N ALA A 200 -4.36 7.45 -9.07
CA ALA A 200 -4.25 6.06 -8.68
C ALA A 200 -3.03 5.82 -7.78
N LEU A 201 -3.22 5.01 -6.74
CA LEU A 201 -2.16 4.54 -5.85
C LEU A 201 -2.07 3.01 -5.94
N ILE A 202 -0.96 2.51 -6.47
CA ILE A 202 -0.68 1.07 -6.52
C ILE A 202 0.42 0.76 -5.51
N LEU A 203 0.07 -0.02 -4.49
CA LEU A 203 0.97 -0.44 -3.43
C LEU A 203 1.35 -1.90 -3.66
N ILE A 204 2.65 -2.15 -3.73
CA ILE A 204 3.17 -3.48 -4.01
C ILE A 204 4.12 -3.90 -2.91
N ASP A 205 3.86 -5.06 -2.29
CA ASP A 205 4.65 -5.61 -1.20
C ASP A 205 5.09 -7.05 -1.51
N GLU A 206 6.20 -7.47 -0.92
CA GLU A 206 6.71 -8.86 -0.98
C GLU A 206 6.83 -9.45 -2.39
N LEU A 207 7.21 -8.61 -3.36
CA LEU A 207 7.36 -8.99 -4.78
C LEU A 207 8.26 -10.21 -5.02
N MET A 208 9.35 -10.32 -4.26
CA MET A 208 10.30 -11.43 -4.43
C MET A 208 9.67 -12.78 -4.11
N ASN A 209 8.74 -12.81 -3.14
CA ASN A 209 7.99 -14.02 -2.81
C ASN A 209 7.10 -14.47 -3.97
N TYR A 210 6.42 -13.52 -4.64
CA TYR A 210 5.65 -13.81 -5.84
C TYR A 210 6.54 -14.32 -6.97
N ILE A 211 7.62 -13.61 -7.30
CA ILE A 211 8.55 -13.98 -8.38
C ILE A 211 9.13 -15.38 -8.20
N SER A 212 9.48 -15.73 -6.95
CA SER A 212 10.02 -17.06 -6.62
C SER A 212 9.03 -18.18 -6.95
N ARG A 213 7.75 -18.01 -6.59
CA ARG A 213 6.69 -18.99 -6.92
C ARG A 213 6.30 -18.97 -8.39
N ALA A 214 6.14 -17.78 -8.97
CA ALA A 214 5.77 -17.56 -10.37
C ALA A 214 6.78 -18.16 -11.36
N ARG A 215 8.04 -18.36 -10.95
CA ARG A 215 9.05 -19.06 -11.76
C ARG A 215 8.59 -20.45 -12.20
N LYS A 216 7.90 -21.20 -11.32
CA LYS A 216 7.40 -22.54 -11.67
C LYS A 216 6.20 -22.53 -12.62
N LEU A 217 5.57 -21.37 -12.78
CA LEU A 217 4.38 -21.16 -13.62
C LEU A 217 4.73 -20.44 -14.93
N GLU A 218 6.01 -20.24 -15.23
CA GLU A 218 6.49 -19.47 -16.40
C GLU A 218 5.98 -18.01 -16.46
N LEU A 219 5.39 -17.51 -15.36
CA LEU A 219 4.85 -16.14 -15.24
C LEU A 219 5.90 -15.12 -14.80
N ARG A 220 7.11 -15.55 -14.43
CA ARG A 220 8.18 -14.67 -13.94
C ARG A 220 8.53 -13.58 -14.94
N ASP A 221 8.75 -13.95 -16.20
CA ASP A 221 9.23 -13.00 -17.21
C ASP A 221 8.11 -12.04 -17.60
N GLN A 222 6.88 -12.55 -17.72
CA GLN A 222 5.69 -11.73 -17.93
C GLN A 222 5.47 -10.74 -16.78
N PHE A 223 5.76 -11.14 -15.54
CA PHE A 223 5.67 -10.22 -14.42
C PHE A 223 6.69 -9.08 -14.49
N PHE A 224 7.93 -9.34 -14.92
CA PHE A 224 8.90 -8.27 -15.16
C PHE A 224 8.47 -7.32 -16.28
N VAL A 225 7.96 -7.87 -17.39
CA VAL A 225 7.41 -7.07 -18.50
C VAL A 225 6.27 -6.19 -18.00
N PHE A 226 5.34 -6.75 -17.23
CA PHE A 226 4.25 -5.99 -16.62
C PHE A 226 4.74 -4.86 -15.73
N LEU A 227 5.71 -5.12 -14.84
CA LEU A 227 6.27 -4.08 -13.96
C LEU A 227 6.96 -2.97 -14.75
N GLN A 228 7.67 -3.31 -15.82
CA GLN A 228 8.30 -2.32 -16.70
C GLN A 228 7.23 -1.44 -17.37
N SER A 229 6.27 -2.05 -18.06
CA SER A 229 5.20 -1.31 -18.74
C SER A 229 4.36 -0.49 -17.77
N LEU A 230 4.05 -1.01 -16.58
CA LEU A 230 3.32 -0.26 -15.55
C LEU A 230 4.10 0.97 -15.09
N CYS A 231 5.41 0.86 -14.89
CA CYS A 231 6.26 1.99 -14.49
C CYS A 231 6.38 3.05 -15.61
N GLU A 232 6.40 2.64 -16.87
CA GLU A 232 6.47 3.55 -18.02
C GLU A 232 5.16 4.33 -18.25
N GLU A 233 4.02 3.71 -17.93
CA GLU A 233 2.69 4.30 -18.09
C GLU A 233 2.16 5.02 -16.85
N ALA A 234 2.72 4.76 -15.67
CA ALA A 234 2.46 5.55 -14.47
C ALA A 234 3.11 6.95 -14.64
N ARG A 235 2.40 7.86 -15.32
CA ARG A 235 2.86 9.24 -15.62
C ARG A 235 2.16 10.32 -14.80
#